data_AF-A0A0X3S591-F1
#
_entry.id   AF-A0A0X3S591-F1
#
_cell.length_a   1.000
_cell.length_b   1.000
_cell.length_c   1.000
_cell.angle_alpha   90.00
_cell.angle_beta   90.00
_cell.angle_gamma   90.00
#
_symmetry.space_group_name_H-M   'P 1'
#
loop_
_entity.id
_entity.type
_entity.pdbx_description
1 polymer ?
#
loop_
_entity_poly.entity_id
_entity_poly.type
_entity_poly.pdbx_seq_one_letter_code
_entity_poly.pdbx_strand_id
1 'polypeptide(L)'
;MDRRLRQVIAGAFTLPEVTGLCDPAGERIASFGDMTVGDYQRVLENPGLWEQLGWPLDRKVFIARLEEIRRIRNNVMHFNSSDPLPKMDVDKIRHLNKLLREYGE
;
A
#
# COMPACT_ATOMS: atom_id res chain seq x y z
N MET A 1 3.90 -2.12 7.43
CA MET A 1 2.86 -1.62 6.51
C MET A 1 2.77 -2.55 5.30
N ASP A 2 3.92 -2.82 4.70
CA ASP A 2 4.16 -3.69 3.55
C ASP A 2 3.52 -5.07 3.71
N ARG A 3 3.67 -5.71 4.88
CA ARG A 3 3.02 -7.00 5.20
C ARG A 3 1.50 -6.97 5.09
N ARG A 4 0.83 -5.87 5.48
CA ARG A 4 -0.64 -5.78 5.44
C ARG A 4 -1.14 -5.50 4.03
N LEU A 5 -0.46 -4.62 3.31
CA LEU A 5 -0.74 -4.39 1.88
C LEU A 5 -0.60 -5.71 1.12
N ARG A 6 0.46 -6.48 1.38
CA ARG A 6 0.63 -7.81 0.83
C ARG A 6 -0.54 -8.74 1.12
N GLN A 7 -1.04 -8.76 2.36
CA GLN A 7 -2.18 -9.61 2.73
C GLN A 7 -3.46 -9.22 1.99
N VAL A 8 -3.76 -7.92 1.91
CA VAL A 8 -4.92 -7.41 1.16
C VAL A 8 -4.83 -7.82 -0.31
N ILE A 9 -3.68 -7.55 -0.95
CA ILE A 9 -3.49 -7.83 -2.37
C ILE A 9 -3.50 -9.34 -2.65
N ALA A 10 -2.83 -10.15 -1.82
CA ALA A 10 -2.78 -11.59 -1.99
C ALA A 10 -4.10 -12.29 -1.66
N GLY A 11 -4.97 -11.68 -0.85
CA GLY A 11 -6.32 -12.18 -0.57
C GLY A 11 -7.33 -11.81 -1.66
N ALA A 12 -7.16 -10.65 -2.29
CA ALA A 12 -8.10 -10.14 -3.29
C ALA A 12 -7.77 -10.51 -4.73
N PHE A 13 -6.49 -10.70 -5.07
CA PHE A 13 -6.04 -10.86 -6.46
C PHE A 13 -5.13 -12.06 -6.64
N THR A 14 -5.02 -12.52 -7.89
CA THR A 14 -4.03 -13.53 -8.29
C THR A 14 -2.71 -12.90 -8.66
N LEU A 15 -1.62 -13.69 -8.57
CA LEU A 15 -0.29 -13.21 -8.92
C LEU A 15 -0.20 -12.73 -10.39
N PRO A 16 -0.77 -13.43 -11.40
CA PRO A 16 -0.74 -12.98 -12.79
C PRO A 16 -1.44 -11.65 -13.05
N GLU A 17 -2.54 -11.35 -12.36
CA GLU A 17 -3.25 -10.06 -12.48
C GLU A 17 -2.37 -8.91 -12.01
N VAL A 18 -1.63 -9.14 -10.92
CA VAL A 18 -0.75 -8.15 -10.31
C VAL A 18 0.55 -7.98 -11.09
N THR A 19 1.16 -9.07 -11.56
CA THR A 19 2.39 -9.04 -12.36
C THR A 19 2.12 -8.40 -13.72
N GLY A 20 0.99 -8.67 -14.37
CA GLY A 20 0.63 -8.02 -15.63
C GLY A 20 0.58 -6.49 -15.54
N LEU A 21 0.29 -5.94 -14.36
CA LEU A 21 0.27 -4.50 -14.11
C LEU A 21 1.61 -3.90 -13.64
N CYS A 22 2.34 -4.63 -12.79
CA CYS A 22 3.52 -4.12 -12.08
C CYS A 22 4.86 -4.61 -12.65
N ASP A 23 4.82 -5.70 -13.41
CA ASP A 23 5.97 -6.36 -14.02
C ASP A 23 5.56 -7.06 -15.34
N PRO A 24 5.24 -6.30 -16.41
CA PRO A 24 4.75 -6.86 -17.67
C PRO A 24 5.75 -7.80 -18.36
N ALA A 25 7.04 -7.66 -18.05
CA ALA A 25 8.10 -8.55 -18.53
C ALA A 25 8.17 -9.86 -17.73
N GLY A 26 7.63 -9.88 -16.50
CA GLY A 26 7.58 -11.08 -15.64
C GLY A 26 8.92 -11.51 -15.06
N GLU A 27 9.90 -10.60 -15.01
CA GLU A 27 11.29 -10.93 -14.64
C GLU A 27 11.59 -10.68 -13.16
N ARG A 28 10.77 -9.87 -12.48
CA ARG A 28 11.03 -9.36 -11.13
C ARG A 28 10.10 -9.95 -10.07
N ILE A 29 8.81 -10.07 -10.36
CA ILE A 29 7.80 -10.46 -9.36
C ILE A 29 7.48 -11.94 -9.53
N ALA A 30 8.15 -12.80 -8.76
CA ALA A 30 7.85 -14.23 -8.69
C ALA A 30 6.80 -14.58 -7.61
N SER A 31 6.60 -13.68 -6.65
CA SER A 31 5.63 -13.81 -5.57
C SER A 31 5.15 -12.45 -5.07
N PHE A 32 4.03 -12.41 -4.34
CA PHE A 32 3.60 -11.20 -3.65
C PHE A 32 4.63 -10.68 -2.64
N GLY A 33 5.63 -11.47 -2.24
CA GLY A 33 6.69 -11.02 -1.34
C GLY A 33 7.75 -10.14 -2.01
N ASP A 34 7.91 -10.28 -3.32
CA ASP A 34 8.89 -9.55 -4.13
C ASP A 34 8.39 -8.14 -4.50
N MET A 35 7.12 -7.87 -4.21
CA MET A 35 6.47 -6.59 -4.43
C MET A 35 6.92 -5.54 -3.40
N THR A 36 7.23 -4.36 -3.92
CA THR A 36 7.51 -3.15 -3.16
C THR A 36 6.22 -2.41 -2.78
N VAL A 37 6.30 -1.41 -1.90
CA VAL A 37 5.15 -0.51 -1.62
C VAL A 37 4.63 0.16 -2.87
N GLY A 38 5.52 0.53 -3.79
CA GLY A 38 5.13 1.15 -5.05
C GLY A 38 4.29 0.20 -5.90
N ASP A 39 4.59 -1.10 -5.87
CA ASP A 39 3.82 -2.10 -6.61
C ASP A 39 2.42 -2.29 -6.02
N TYR A 40 2.31 -2.44 -4.69
CA TYR A 40 1.00 -2.51 -4.04
C TYR A 40 0.17 -1.26 -4.30
N GLN A 41 0.78 -0.07 -4.24
CA GLN A 41 0.11 1.17 -4.55
C GLN A 41 -0.39 1.20 -5.99
N ARG A 42 0.43 0.76 -6.95
CA ARG A 42 0.05 0.70 -8.37
C ARG A 42 -1.15 -0.22 -8.62
N VAL A 43 -1.22 -1.34 -7.91
CA VAL A 43 -2.41 -2.22 -7.92
C VAL A 43 -3.65 -1.49 -7.41
N LEU A 44 -3.55 -0.82 -6.26
CA LEU A 44 -4.67 -0.08 -5.66
C LEU A 44 -5.05 1.18 -6.46
N GLU A 45 -4.13 1.72 -7.26
CA GLU A 45 -4.40 2.82 -8.17
C GLU A 45 -5.18 2.38 -9.41
N ASN A 46 -5.15 1.10 -9.77
CA ASN A 46 -5.91 0.60 -10.90
C ASN A 46 -7.41 0.61 -10.56
N PRO A 47 -8.25 1.33 -11.33
CA PRO A 47 -9.67 1.44 -11.01
C PRO A 47 -10.42 0.11 -11.11
N GLY A 48 -10.05 -0.77 -12.04
CA GLY A 48 -10.69 -2.08 -12.20
C GLY A 48 -10.36 -3.02 -11.04
N LEU A 49 -9.10 -3.08 -10.62
CA LEU A 49 -8.70 -3.87 -9.44
C LEU A 49 -9.27 -3.27 -8.16
N TRP A 50 -9.32 -1.94 -8.05
CA TRP A 50 -9.96 -1.28 -6.90
C TRP A 50 -11.45 -1.61 -6.77
N GLU A 51 -12.17 -1.62 -7.88
CA GLU A 51 -13.60 -1.97 -7.90
C GLU A 51 -13.82 -3.43 -7.46
N GLN A 52 -12.92 -4.34 -7.86
CA GLN A 52 -12.96 -5.74 -7.40
C GLN A 52 -12.75 -5.91 -5.89
N LEU A 53 -12.06 -4.98 -5.21
CA LEU A 53 -11.92 -5.02 -3.74
C LEU A 53 -13.27 -4.82 -3.03
N GLY A 54 -14.25 -4.21 -3.68
CA GLY A 54 -15.57 -3.95 -3.08
C GLY A 54 -15.52 -2.97 -1.90
N TRP A 55 -14.43 -2.21 -1.73
CA TRP A 55 -14.30 -1.29 -0.62
C TRP A 55 -15.24 -0.10 -0.78
N PRO A 56 -16.04 0.27 0.26
CA PRO A 56 -16.89 1.46 0.24
C PRO A 56 -16.08 2.74 0.49
N LEU A 57 -14.87 2.83 -0.08
CA LEU A 57 -13.90 3.89 0.12
C LEU A 57 -13.60 4.57 -1.20
N ASP A 58 -13.40 5.90 -1.17
CA ASP A 58 -12.91 6.62 -2.33
C ASP A 58 -11.44 6.25 -2.60
N ARG A 59 -11.18 5.69 -3.78
CA ARG A 59 -9.85 5.29 -4.23
C ARG A 59 -8.83 6.42 -4.16
N LYS A 60 -9.18 7.62 -4.65
CA LYS A 60 -8.25 8.75 -4.69
C LYS A 60 -7.87 9.19 -3.28
N VAL A 61 -8.84 9.23 -2.37
CA VAL A 61 -8.60 9.56 -0.96
C VAL A 61 -7.71 8.52 -0.30
N PHE A 62 -7.95 7.23 -0.56
CA PHE A 62 -7.14 6.16 0.00
C PHE A 62 -5.68 6.22 -0.51
N ILE A 63 -5.49 6.36 -1.82
CA ILE A 63 -4.16 6.47 -2.43
C ILE A 63 -3.43 7.71 -1.92
N ALA A 64 -4.10 8.87 -1.82
CA ALA A 64 -3.48 10.07 -1.27
C ALA A 64 -2.97 9.87 0.17
N ARG A 65 -3.73 9.17 1.01
CA ARG A 65 -3.33 8.82 2.38
C ARG A 65 -2.17 7.83 2.42
N LEU A 66 -2.20 6.82 1.55
CA LEU A 66 -1.10 5.85 1.42
C LEU A 66 0.19 6.57 1.04
N GLU A 67 0.09 7.55 0.14
CA GLU A 67 1.25 8.27 -0.37
C GLU A 67 1.81 9.29 0.63
N GLU A 68 0.93 9.94 1.40
CA GLU A 68 1.34 10.74 2.56
C GLU A 68 2.15 9.90 3.55
N ILE A 69 1.71 8.68 3.87
CA ILE A 69 2.42 7.79 4.79
C ILE A 69 3.75 7.29 4.21
N ARG A 70 3.79 7.01 2.90
CA ARG A 70 5.05 6.68 2.22
C ARG A 70 6.05 7.83 2.33
N ARG A 71 5.61 9.07 2.13
CA ARG A 71 6.43 10.28 2.31
C ARG A 71 6.88 10.44 3.75
N ILE A 72 6.01 10.25 4.73
CA ILE A 72 6.37 10.27 6.15
C ILE A 72 7.48 9.24 6.42
N ARG A 73 7.28 7.98 6.01
CA ARG A 73 8.28 6.90 6.17
C ARG A 73 9.63 7.24 5.51
N ASN A 74 9.60 7.80 4.30
CA ASN A 74 10.80 8.21 3.58
C ASN A 74 11.47 9.44 4.22
N ASN A 75 10.68 10.36 4.78
CA ASN A 75 11.18 11.51 5.52
C ASN A 75 11.78 11.09 6.87
N VAL A 76 11.26 10.04 7.53
CA VAL A 76 11.88 9.45 8.73
C VAL A 76 13.33 9.02 8.44
N MET A 77 13.62 8.51 7.24
CA MET A 77 15.01 8.23 6.83
C MET A 77 15.86 9.50 6.65
N HIS A 78 15.25 10.64 6.32
CA HIS A 78 15.94 11.94 6.26
C HIS A 78 16.18 12.54 7.65
N PHE A 79 15.39 12.13 8.66
CA PHE A 79 15.61 12.43 10.07
C PHE A 79 16.58 11.41 10.71
N ASN A 80 17.83 11.39 10.23
CA ASN A 80 18.98 10.94 11.04
C ASN A 80 19.32 12.00 12.11
N SER A 81 18.33 12.43 12.87
CA SER A 81 18.44 13.43 13.92
C SER A 81 17.51 12.97 15.03
N SER A 82 18.01 12.97 16.26
CA SER A 82 17.45 12.36 17.48
C SER A 82 16.05 12.83 17.91
N ASP A 83 15.24 13.39 17.02
CA ASP A 83 13.92 13.93 17.30
C ASP A 83 12.81 12.90 17.04
N PRO A 84 11.87 12.72 17.99
CA PRO A 84 10.73 11.84 17.80
C PRO A 84 9.80 12.35 16.70
N LEU A 85 9.18 11.42 15.98
CA LEU A 85 8.19 11.74 14.95
C LEU A 85 7.05 12.60 15.50
N PRO A 86 6.57 13.61 14.75
CA PRO A 86 5.41 14.38 15.15
C PRO A 86 4.23 13.46 15.44
N LYS A 87 3.54 13.69 16.56
CA LYS A 87 2.38 12.88 16.98
C LYS A 87 1.31 12.74 15.90
N MET A 88 1.11 13.81 15.11
CA MET A 88 0.19 13.81 13.97
C MET A 88 0.55 12.77 12.89
N ASP A 89 1.84 12.56 12.63
CA ASP A 89 2.29 11.59 11.63
C ASP A 89 2.14 10.16 12.13
N VAL A 90 2.35 9.94 13.44
CA VAL A 90 2.06 8.66 14.09
C VAL A 90 0.57 8.32 14.02
N ASP A 91 -0.30 9.31 14.24
CA ASP A 91 -1.75 9.12 14.18
C ASP A 91 -2.24 8.78 12.76
N LYS A 92 -1.67 9.41 11.72
CA LYS A 92 -1.95 9.06 10.31
C LYS A 92 -1.60 7.60 10.00
N ILE A 93 -0.39 7.17 10.39
CA ILE A 93 0.06 5.78 10.21
C ILE A 93 -0.87 4.81 10.94
N ARG A 94 -1.33 5.16 12.16
CA ARG A 94 -2.27 4.34 12.93
C ARG A 94 -3.63 4.23 12.24
N HIS A 95 -4.15 5.34 11.70
CA HIS A 95 -5.43 5.34 10.97
C HIS A 95 -5.40 4.47 9.72
N LEU A 96 -4.37 4.58 8.86
CA LEU A 96 -4.27 3.72 7.68
C LEU A 96 -4.18 2.24 8.09
N ASN A 97 -3.39 1.94 9.13
CA ASN A 97 -3.28 0.59 9.66
C ASN A 97 -4.60 0.03 10.18
N LYS A 98 -5.49 0.88 10.71
CA LYS A 98 -6.85 0.51 11.11
C LYS A 98 -7.72 0.19 9.88
N LEU A 99 -7.72 1.07 8.88
CA LEU A 99 -8.47 0.84 7.62
C LEU A 99 -8.05 -0.45 6.93
N LEU A 100 -6.75 -0.70 6.81
CA LEU A 100 -6.22 -1.94 6.22
C LEU A 100 -6.62 -3.20 7.00
N ARG A 101 -6.94 -3.10 8.29
CA ARG A 101 -7.46 -4.23 9.08
C ARG A 101 -8.96 -4.39 8.90
N GLU A 102 -9.69 -3.30 8.83
CA GLU A 102 -11.14 -3.29 8.75
C GLU A 102 -11.66 -3.77 7.40
N TYR A 103 -10.93 -3.49 6.32
CA TYR A 103 -11.33 -3.84 4.95
C TYR A 103 -10.44 -4.91 4.29
N GLY A 104 -9.41 -5.38 4.99
CA GLY A 104 -8.43 -6.33 4.46
C GLY A 104 -8.61 -7.77 4.90
N GLU A 105 -9.70 -8.10 5.60
CA GLU A 105 -10.09 -9.46 6.00
C GLU A 105 -11.16 -10.04 5.07
#